data_AF-A0A538GB35-F1
#
_entry.id   AF-A0A538GB35-F1
#
_cell.length_a   1.000
_cell.length_b   1.000
_cell.length_c   1.000
_cell.angle_alpha   90.00
_cell.angle_beta   90.00
_cell.angle_gamma   90.00
#
_symmetry.space_group_name_H-M   'P 1'
#
loop_
_entity.id
_entity.type
_entity.pdbx_description
1 polymer ?
#
loop_
_entity_poly.entity_id
_entity_poly.type
_entity_poly.pdbx_seq_one_letter_code
_entity_poly.pdbx_strand_id
1 'polypeptide(L)'
;MPIWRPWRLCRRGRSNPIGHAARFEHVGSVSMKVAVLTSSYPRTRGDTAGRFVADAVEHVRERGIEVEVVSPATVRHYGIAYGSGVVGNLRRNPARALLLPLMLGGFRQAARRAARDADLVHAHWLPLGGIAMTLGRPFVVQLWGTDVELARRAPKLARQILRRARMTVCASNSLADAAKDLGAGEVRVIGSGVDVPADVGPEA
;
A
#
# COMPACT_ATOMS: atom_id res chain seq x y z
N MET A 1 -17.24 -17.84 0.05
CA MET A 1 -17.05 -17.66 1.51
C MET A 1 -16.06 -16.53 1.73
N PRO A 2 -16.42 -15.42 2.40
CA PRO A 2 -15.46 -14.36 2.70
C PRO A 2 -14.53 -14.83 3.82
N ILE A 3 -13.21 -14.76 3.58
CA ILE A 3 -12.15 -15.32 4.44
C ILE A 3 -11.80 -14.40 5.63
N TRP A 4 -12.38 -13.20 5.71
CA TRP A 4 -12.07 -12.25 6.78
C TRP A 4 -13.12 -12.31 7.88
N ARG A 5 -12.82 -13.07 8.95
CA ARG A 5 -13.56 -12.99 10.21
C ARG A 5 -13.10 -11.76 11.00
N PRO A 6 -14.02 -10.99 11.63
CA PRO A 6 -13.64 -9.99 12.62
C PRO A 6 -13.10 -10.70 13.86
N TRP A 7 -11.84 -10.44 14.23
CA TRP A 7 -11.23 -11.05 15.41
C TRP A 7 -11.76 -10.39 16.68
N ARG A 8 -12.31 -11.22 17.57
CA ARG A 8 -12.68 -10.87 18.95
C ARG A 8 -11.39 -10.73 19.78
N LEU A 9 -11.32 -9.69 20.61
CA LEU A 9 -10.27 -9.48 21.60
C LEU A 9 -10.09 -10.73 22.48
N CYS A 10 -8.87 -11.28 22.54
CA CYS A 10 -8.46 -12.18 23.62
C CYS A 10 -7.26 -11.56 24.35
N ARG A 11 -7.40 -11.42 25.68
CA ARG A 11 -6.45 -10.74 26.56
C ARG A 11 -5.25 -11.62 26.89
N ARG A 12 -4.07 -10.98 26.88
CA ARG A 12 -2.86 -11.18 27.72
C ARG A 12 -2.49 -12.60 28.17
N GLY A 13 -1.35 -13.07 27.66
CA GLY A 13 -0.47 -14.07 28.29
C GLY A 13 0.99 -13.58 28.23
N ARG A 14 1.76 -13.83 29.28
CA ARG A 14 2.98 -13.10 29.70
C ARG A 14 4.27 -13.87 29.32
N SER A 15 5.25 -13.14 28.77
CA SER A 15 6.74 -13.24 28.86
C SER A 15 7.50 -14.58 28.74
N ASN A 16 8.57 -14.62 27.92
CA ASN A 16 9.97 -14.69 28.40
C ASN A 16 10.99 -14.21 27.31
N PRO A 17 12.19 -13.66 27.66
CA PRO A 17 13.05 -12.89 26.75
C PRO A 17 14.43 -13.53 26.47
N ILE A 18 15.01 -13.33 25.27
CA ILE A 18 16.48 -13.29 25.04
C ILE A 18 16.78 -12.43 23.79
N GLY A 19 17.76 -11.50 23.90
CA GLY A 19 18.62 -11.10 22.76
C GLY A 19 18.32 -9.83 21.97
N HIS A 20 18.79 -8.67 22.49
CA HIS A 20 19.21 -7.47 21.73
C HIS A 20 18.36 -7.06 20.50
N ALA A 21 17.25 -6.36 20.74
CA ALA A 21 16.60 -5.51 19.75
C ALA A 21 16.32 -4.14 20.38
N ALA A 22 16.48 -3.08 19.60
CA ALA A 22 16.14 -1.72 19.99
C ALA A 22 14.76 -1.71 20.67
N ARG A 23 14.70 -1.26 21.92
CA ARG A 23 13.45 -1.17 22.68
C ARG A 23 12.55 -0.16 21.96
N PHE A 24 11.56 -0.66 21.23
CA PHE A 24 10.35 0.11 21.04
C PHE A 24 9.66 0.15 22.40
N GLU A 25 9.93 1.22 23.15
CA GLU A 25 9.18 1.50 24.36
C GLU A 25 7.70 1.54 24.00
N HIS A 26 6.93 0.71 24.69
CA HIS A 26 5.51 0.56 24.50
C HIS A 26 4.85 1.84 25.04
N VAL A 27 4.74 2.86 24.19
CA VAL A 27 3.93 4.06 24.45
C VAL A 27 2.50 3.58 24.69
N GLY A 28 1.93 3.97 25.82
CA GLY A 28 0.64 3.48 26.30
C GLY A 28 -0.48 3.52 25.25
N SER A 29 -1.14 2.37 25.09
CA SER A 29 -2.53 2.14 24.64
C SER A 29 -3.20 3.16 23.72
N VAL A 30 -2.54 3.57 22.64
CA VAL A 30 -3.23 3.99 21.42
C VAL A 30 -2.80 3.00 20.34
N SER A 31 -3.69 2.04 20.03
CA SER A 31 -3.47 1.16 18.89
C SER A 31 -3.46 2.02 17.64
N MET A 32 -2.29 2.20 17.03
CA MET A 32 -2.18 2.95 15.78
C MET A 32 -2.99 2.27 14.68
N LYS A 33 -3.76 3.04 13.91
CA LYS A 33 -4.50 2.56 12.74
C LYS A 33 -3.92 3.16 11.46
N VAL A 34 -3.65 2.29 10.48
CA VAL A 34 -3.14 2.66 9.16
C VAL A 34 -4.13 2.25 8.08
N ALA A 35 -4.53 3.20 7.24
CA ALA A 35 -5.28 2.92 6.02
C ALA A 35 -4.30 2.68 4.86
N VAL A 36 -4.28 1.47 4.32
CA VAL A 36 -3.41 1.10 3.20
C VAL A 36 -4.18 1.21 1.89
N LEU A 37 -3.71 2.05 0.97
CA LEU A 37 -4.26 2.18 -0.38
C LEU A 37 -3.37 1.43 -1.35
N THR A 38 -3.94 0.48 -2.08
CA THR A 38 -3.20 -0.33 -3.05
C THR A 38 -3.96 -0.49 -4.36
N SER A 39 -3.24 -0.55 -5.48
CA SER A 39 -3.83 -0.80 -6.80
C SER A 39 -3.81 -2.29 -7.17
N SER A 40 -3.19 -3.11 -6.34
CA SER A 40 -3.04 -4.56 -6.52
C SER A 40 -2.99 -5.26 -5.16
N TYR A 41 -3.88 -6.22 -4.93
CA TYR A 41 -3.93 -7.00 -3.69
C TYR A 41 -4.48 -8.39 -3.99
N PRO A 42 -3.98 -9.47 -3.35
CA PRO A 42 -4.39 -10.83 -3.68
C PRO A 42 -5.89 -11.03 -3.45
N ARG A 43 -6.57 -11.59 -4.45
CA ARG A 43 -8.01 -11.94 -4.36
C ARG A 43 -8.22 -13.35 -3.81
N THR A 44 -7.23 -14.22 -4.02
CA THR A 44 -7.20 -15.61 -3.55
C THR A 44 -5.81 -15.92 -3.00
N ARG A 45 -5.66 -17.06 -2.32
CA ARG A 45 -4.37 -17.47 -1.72
C ARG A 45 -3.24 -17.61 -2.76
N GLY A 46 -3.58 -18.05 -3.98
CA GLY A 46 -2.63 -18.22 -5.09
C GLY A 46 -2.50 -17.00 -6.00
N ASP A 47 -3.17 -15.88 -5.70
CA ASP A 47 -3.06 -14.67 -6.51
C ASP A 47 -1.73 -13.96 -6.24
N THR A 48 -0.89 -13.81 -7.26
CA THR A 48 0.39 -13.13 -7.16
C THR A 48 0.24 -11.61 -7.18
N ALA A 49 -0.91 -11.09 -7.62
CA ALA A 49 -1.17 -9.67 -7.76
C ALA A 49 -1.07 -8.95 -6.41
N GLY A 50 -0.02 -8.13 -6.25
CA GLY A 50 0.17 -7.33 -5.04
C GLY A 50 0.48 -8.15 -3.80
N ARG A 51 0.99 -9.38 -3.96
CA ARG A 51 1.34 -10.27 -2.85
C ARG A 51 2.32 -9.62 -1.85
N PHE A 52 3.33 -8.92 -2.36
CA PHE A 52 4.28 -8.17 -1.55
C PHE A 52 3.63 -7.08 -0.68
N VAL A 53 2.50 -6.48 -1.11
CA VAL A 53 1.74 -5.53 -0.29
C VAL A 53 1.04 -6.27 0.84
N ALA A 54 0.42 -7.41 0.54
CA ALA A 54 -0.25 -8.23 1.56
C ALA A 54 0.73 -8.73 2.60
N ASP A 55 1.89 -9.25 2.19
CA ASP A 55 2.91 -9.73 3.12
C ASP A 55 3.41 -8.58 4.02
N ALA A 56 3.67 -7.39 3.46
CA ALA A 56 4.04 -6.22 4.26
C ALA A 56 2.93 -5.81 5.25
N VAL A 57 1.66 -5.86 4.84
CA VAL A 57 0.51 -5.57 5.70
C VAL A 57 0.40 -6.55 6.87
N GLU A 58 0.59 -7.85 6.63
CA GLU A 58 0.54 -8.84 7.70
C GLU A 58 1.67 -8.65 8.71
N HIS A 59 2.90 -8.38 8.27
CA HIS A 59 4.02 -8.06 9.17
C HIS A 59 3.79 -6.77 9.99
N VAL A 60 3.03 -5.81 9.46
CA VAL A 60 2.62 -4.61 10.22
C VAL A 60 1.56 -4.98 11.27
N ARG A 61 0.58 -5.83 10.90
CA ARG A 61 -0.45 -6.31 11.82
C ARG A 61 0.12 -7.12 12.98
N GLU A 62 1.09 -7.98 12.72
CA GLU A 62 1.80 -8.77 13.74
C GLU A 62 2.49 -7.91 14.80
N ARG A 63 2.83 -6.66 14.46
CA ARG A 63 3.38 -5.68 15.40
C ARG A 63 2.31 -4.96 16.23
N GLY A 64 1.04 -5.39 16.15
CA GLY A 64 -0.08 -4.83 16.89
C GLY A 64 -0.66 -3.54 16.32
N ILE A 65 -0.34 -3.21 15.06
CA ILE A 65 -0.88 -2.04 14.34
C ILE A 65 -2.16 -2.46 13.61
N GLU A 66 -3.24 -1.71 13.79
CA GLU A 66 -4.47 -1.94 13.04
C GLU A 66 -4.28 -1.49 11.58
N VAL A 67 -4.65 -2.37 10.63
CA VAL A 67 -4.51 -2.05 9.20
C VAL A 67 -5.80 -2.33 8.45
N GLU A 68 -6.34 -1.29 7.81
CA GLU A 68 -7.47 -1.38 6.88
C GLU A 68 -6.99 -1.19 5.45
N VAL A 69 -7.23 -2.19 4.58
CA VAL A 69 -6.77 -2.18 3.18
C VAL A 69 -7.90 -1.78 2.24
N VAL A 70 -7.64 -0.81 1.38
CA VAL A 70 -8.51 -0.42 0.26
C VAL A 70 -7.81 -0.80 -1.05
N SER A 71 -8.47 -1.65 -1.83
CA SER A 71 -7.94 -2.19 -3.08
C SER A 71 -9.03 -2.35 -4.13
N PRO A 72 -8.68 -2.62 -5.40
CA PRO A 72 -9.69 -2.97 -6.40
C PRO A 72 -10.46 -4.25 -6.08
N ALA A 73 -10.05 -5.06 -5.09
CA ALA A 73 -10.88 -6.19 -4.62
C ALA A 73 -12.04 -5.72 -3.72
N THR A 74 -11.92 -4.55 -3.09
CA THR A 74 -12.92 -4.01 -2.15
C THR A 74 -13.86 -2.98 -2.79
N VAL A 75 -13.59 -2.58 -4.03
CA VAL A 75 -14.42 -1.62 -4.79
C VAL A 75 -14.64 -2.09 -6.22
N ARG A 76 -15.73 -1.62 -6.85
CA ARG A 76 -16.00 -1.95 -8.26
C ARG A 76 -14.94 -1.31 -9.15
N HIS A 77 -14.13 -2.15 -9.81
CA HIS A 77 -13.05 -1.70 -10.69
C HIS A 77 -13.36 -1.83 -12.18
N TYR A 78 -14.57 -2.27 -12.56
CA TYR A 78 -15.07 -2.27 -13.94
C TYR A 78 -14.15 -2.98 -14.96
N GLY A 79 -13.37 -3.97 -14.53
CA GLY A 79 -12.38 -4.64 -15.39
C GLY A 79 -11.17 -3.76 -15.76
N ILE A 80 -10.96 -2.64 -15.07
CA ILE A 80 -9.81 -1.74 -15.25
C ILE A 80 -8.61 -2.28 -14.47
N ALA A 81 -8.79 -2.73 -13.21
CA ALA A 81 -7.74 -3.39 -12.44
C ALA A 81 -7.63 -4.91 -12.72
N TYR A 82 -6.56 -5.53 -12.19
CA TYR A 82 -6.17 -6.95 -12.34
C TYR A 82 -5.81 -7.37 -13.77
N GLY A 83 -5.45 -8.64 -13.99
CA GLY A 83 -5.01 -9.14 -15.29
C GLY A 83 -3.71 -8.46 -15.72
N SER A 84 -3.72 -7.76 -16.86
CA SER A 84 -2.58 -6.99 -17.37
C SER A 84 -2.33 -5.67 -16.63
N GLY A 85 -3.05 -5.41 -15.52
CA GLY A 85 -3.00 -4.17 -14.76
C GLY A 85 -3.74 -3.01 -15.44
N VAL A 86 -3.84 -1.87 -14.74
CA VAL A 86 -4.62 -0.70 -15.18
C VAL A 86 -4.20 -0.23 -16.57
N VAL A 87 -2.89 -0.05 -16.79
CA VAL A 87 -2.36 0.44 -18.07
C VAL A 87 -2.62 -0.58 -19.18
N GLY A 88 -2.37 -1.86 -18.95
CA GLY A 88 -2.58 -2.91 -19.94
C GLY A 88 -4.05 -3.05 -20.33
N ASN A 89 -4.97 -3.00 -19.36
CA ASN A 89 -6.41 -3.14 -19.61
C ASN A 89 -7.01 -1.94 -20.34
N LEU A 90 -6.52 -0.72 -20.06
CA LEU A 90 -6.94 0.49 -20.78
C LEU A 90 -6.39 0.52 -22.21
N ARG A 91 -5.16 0.02 -22.44
CA ARG A 91 -4.62 -0.14 -23.81
C ARG A 91 -5.42 -1.17 -24.60
N ARG A 92 -5.81 -2.28 -23.98
CA ARG A 92 -6.58 -3.34 -24.63
C ARG A 92 -8.03 -2.94 -24.94
N ASN A 93 -8.65 -2.14 -24.09
CA ASN A 93 -9.98 -1.60 -24.32
C ASN A 93 -10.08 -0.15 -23.83
N PRO A 94 -9.78 0.83 -24.70
CA PRO A 94 -9.81 2.25 -24.36
C PRO A 94 -11.17 2.76 -23.90
N ALA A 95 -12.28 2.13 -24.33
CA ALA A 95 -13.63 2.52 -23.90
C ALA A 95 -13.82 2.41 -22.37
N ARG A 96 -13.03 1.56 -21.70
CA ARG A 96 -13.03 1.47 -20.23
C ARG A 96 -12.56 2.76 -19.54
N ALA A 97 -11.84 3.64 -20.25
CA ALA A 97 -11.46 4.95 -19.72
C ALA A 97 -12.68 5.79 -19.32
N LEU A 98 -13.85 5.60 -19.96
CA LEU A 98 -15.10 6.26 -19.59
C LEU A 98 -15.59 5.87 -18.19
N LEU A 99 -15.24 4.66 -17.73
CA LEU A 99 -15.60 4.14 -16.41
C LEU A 99 -14.54 4.48 -15.34
N LEU A 100 -13.39 5.03 -15.73
CA LEU A 100 -12.30 5.37 -14.82
C LEU A 100 -12.73 6.38 -13.74
N PRO A 101 -13.49 7.46 -14.03
CA PRO A 101 -13.97 8.36 -12.99
C PRO A 101 -14.88 7.68 -11.96
N LEU A 102 -15.73 6.74 -12.40
CA LEU A 102 -16.59 5.96 -11.49
C LEU A 102 -15.75 5.07 -10.57
N MET A 103 -14.75 4.37 -11.12
CA MET A 103 -13.81 3.58 -10.35
C MET A 103 -13.06 4.44 -9.32
N LEU A 104 -12.49 5.57 -9.74
CA LEU A 104 -11.73 6.46 -8.87
C LEU A 104 -12.62 7.09 -7.79
N GLY A 105 -13.86 7.43 -8.11
CA GLY A 105 -14.86 7.92 -7.17
C GLY A 105 -15.17 6.88 -6.08
N GLY A 106 -15.44 5.63 -6.48
CA GLY A 106 -15.68 4.52 -5.55
C GLY A 106 -14.45 4.21 -4.69
N PHE A 107 -13.26 4.14 -5.30
CA PHE A 107 -12.01 3.92 -4.59
C PHE A 107 -11.73 5.03 -3.58
N ARG A 108 -11.88 6.29 -3.98
CA ARG A 108 -11.71 7.43 -3.08
C ARG A 108 -12.73 7.40 -1.94
N GLN A 109 -13.97 7.01 -2.19
CA GLN A 109 -14.98 6.92 -1.14
C GLN A 109 -14.62 5.83 -0.12
N ALA A 110 -14.15 4.66 -0.57
CA ALA A 110 -13.64 3.62 0.32
C ALA A 110 -12.40 4.09 1.09
N ALA A 111 -11.47 4.76 0.42
CA ALA A 111 -10.28 5.36 1.05
C ALA A 111 -10.64 6.40 2.12
N ARG A 112 -11.63 7.26 1.86
CA ARG A 112 -12.14 8.22 2.85
C ARG A 112 -12.76 7.55 4.07
N ARG A 113 -13.46 6.42 3.89
CA ARG A 113 -14.03 5.65 5.01
C ARG A 113 -12.91 5.04 5.87
N ALA A 114 -11.97 4.35 5.23
CA ALA A 114 -10.82 3.73 5.92
C ALA A 114 -9.92 4.76 6.62
N ALA A 115 -9.76 5.95 6.03
CA ALA A 115 -8.94 7.02 6.59
C ALA A 115 -9.67 7.86 7.67
N ARG A 116 -10.95 7.61 7.94
CA ARG A 116 -11.76 8.44 8.85
C ARG A 116 -11.22 8.40 10.28
N ASP A 117 -10.77 7.25 10.74
CA ASP A 117 -10.24 6.98 12.07
C ASP A 117 -8.78 6.49 12.04
N ALA A 118 -8.14 6.48 10.85
CA ALA A 118 -6.72 6.18 10.72
C ALA A 118 -5.83 7.34 11.14
N ASP A 119 -4.70 7.02 11.76
CA ASP A 119 -3.63 7.95 12.11
C ASP A 119 -2.76 8.29 10.89
N LEU A 120 -2.65 7.35 9.94
CA LEU A 120 -1.81 7.45 8.76
C LEU A 120 -2.45 6.76 7.56
N VAL A 121 -2.22 7.33 6.37
CA VAL A 121 -2.50 6.65 5.10
C VAL A 121 -1.19 6.16 4.47
N HIS A 122 -1.08 4.87 4.19
CA HIS A 122 0.03 4.32 3.42
C HIS A 122 -0.42 4.00 1.99
N ALA A 123 -0.01 4.82 1.04
CA ALA A 123 -0.35 4.66 -0.37
C ALA A 123 0.76 3.95 -1.12
N HIS A 124 0.46 2.78 -1.68
CA HIS A 124 1.33 2.14 -2.65
C HIS A 124 1.04 2.72 -4.04
N TRP A 125 2.09 2.98 -4.82
CA TRP A 125 2.05 3.66 -6.11
C TRP A 125 1.71 5.15 -6.04
N LEU A 126 2.32 5.91 -6.95
CA LEU A 126 2.19 7.36 -7.04
C LEU A 126 0.74 7.85 -7.25
N PRO A 127 -0.10 7.24 -8.11
CA PRO A 127 -1.51 7.65 -8.26
C PRO A 127 -2.31 7.61 -6.95
N LEU A 128 -2.06 6.62 -6.10
CA LEU A 128 -2.78 6.49 -4.83
C LEU A 128 -2.27 7.49 -3.80
N GLY A 129 -1.01 7.94 -3.91
CA GLY A 129 -0.53 9.13 -3.20
C GLY A 129 -1.37 10.36 -3.56
N GLY A 130 -1.74 10.52 -4.83
CA GLY A 130 -2.67 11.55 -5.29
C GLY A 130 -4.06 11.46 -4.62
N ILE A 131 -4.58 10.25 -4.41
CA ILE A 131 -5.83 10.06 -3.64
C ILE A 131 -5.59 10.40 -2.18
N ALA A 132 -4.51 9.90 -1.57
CA ALA A 132 -4.18 10.09 -0.15
C ALA A 132 -4.08 11.58 0.24
N MET A 133 -3.46 12.41 -0.60
CA MET A 133 -3.38 13.87 -0.41
C MET A 133 -4.74 14.54 -0.20
N THR A 134 -5.82 13.91 -0.65
CA THR A 134 -7.17 14.47 -0.63
C THR A 134 -8.03 13.93 0.51
N LEU A 135 -7.45 13.15 1.42
CA LEU A 135 -8.13 12.50 2.54
C LEU A 135 -7.97 13.25 3.86
N GLY A 136 -7.12 14.28 3.92
CA GLY A 136 -6.92 15.10 5.13
C GLY A 136 -6.13 14.40 6.25
N ARG A 137 -5.47 13.28 5.94
CA ARG A 137 -4.60 12.53 6.87
C ARG A 137 -3.13 12.65 6.42
N PRO A 138 -2.16 12.60 7.35
CA PRO A 138 -0.76 12.39 6.99
C PRO A 138 -0.63 11.12 6.15
N PHE A 139 0.25 11.14 5.14
CA PHE A 139 0.41 9.99 4.26
C PHE A 139 1.86 9.69 3.91
N VAL A 140 2.14 8.40 3.73
CA VAL A 140 3.39 7.85 3.20
C VAL A 140 3.11 7.28 1.82
N VAL A 141 3.97 7.57 0.84
CA VAL A 141 3.87 6.97 -0.50
C VAL A 141 4.99 5.96 -0.69
N GLN A 142 4.67 4.73 -1.08
CA GLN A 142 5.67 3.75 -1.51
C GLN A 142 5.70 3.68 -3.03
N LEU A 143 6.87 3.98 -3.61
CA LEU A 143 7.08 3.98 -5.05
C LEU A 143 7.50 2.60 -5.56
N TRP A 144 7.03 2.30 -6.77
CA TRP A 144 7.34 1.10 -7.54
C TRP A 144 7.83 1.48 -8.95
N GLY A 145 8.44 0.53 -9.67
CA GLY A 145 9.07 0.78 -10.98
C GLY A 145 8.18 1.53 -11.99
N THR A 146 6.88 1.23 -12.01
CA THR A 146 5.91 1.90 -12.90
C THR A 146 5.70 3.39 -12.59
N ASP A 147 5.99 3.83 -11.37
CA ASP A 147 5.79 5.22 -10.97
C ASP A 147 6.81 6.16 -11.61
N VAL A 148 8.01 5.67 -11.95
CA VAL A 148 9.03 6.46 -12.66
C VAL A 148 8.50 6.89 -14.02
N GLU A 149 7.91 5.96 -14.78
CA GLU A 149 7.32 6.25 -16.08
C GLU A 149 6.14 7.22 -15.96
N LEU A 150 5.30 7.04 -14.94
CA LEU A 150 4.20 7.96 -14.69
C LEU A 150 4.69 9.37 -14.31
N ALA A 151 5.73 9.45 -13.48
CA ALA A 151 6.33 10.72 -13.07
C ALA A 151 6.98 11.45 -14.24
N ARG A 152 7.56 10.74 -15.22
CA ARG A 152 8.06 11.34 -16.47
C ARG A 152 6.94 11.98 -17.29
N ARG A 153 5.76 11.36 -17.34
CA ARG A 153 4.59 11.87 -18.07
C ARG A 153 3.89 13.02 -17.36
N ALA A 154 3.85 13.00 -16.03
CA ALA A 154 3.14 13.99 -15.21
C ALA A 154 4.02 14.53 -14.07
N PRO A 155 5.15 15.19 -14.36
CA PRO A 155 6.15 15.56 -13.36
C PRO A 155 5.62 16.58 -12.35
N LYS A 156 4.77 17.52 -12.75
CA LYS A 156 4.18 18.50 -11.83
C LYS A 156 3.32 17.82 -10.76
N LEU A 157 2.50 16.85 -11.16
CA LEU A 157 1.66 16.07 -10.25
C LEU A 157 2.52 15.19 -9.35
N ALA A 158 3.53 14.51 -9.91
CA ALA A 158 4.47 13.71 -9.13
C ALA A 158 5.17 14.51 -8.04
N ARG A 159 5.73 15.68 -8.40
CA ARG A 159 6.35 16.61 -7.44
C ARG A 159 5.36 17.06 -6.37
N GLN A 160 4.12 17.39 -6.76
CA GLN A 160 3.10 17.81 -5.81
C GLN A 160 2.76 16.71 -4.79
N ILE A 161 2.68 15.45 -5.24
CA ILE A 161 2.44 14.29 -4.38
C ILE A 161 3.62 14.09 -3.42
N LEU A 162 4.84 14.01 -3.95
CA LEU A 162 6.04 13.66 -3.17
C LEU A 162 6.43 14.76 -2.17
N ARG A 163 6.21 16.04 -2.50
CA ARG A 163 6.45 17.15 -1.58
C ARG A 163 5.44 17.21 -0.43
N ARG A 164 4.23 16.70 -0.63
CA ARG A 164 3.18 16.65 0.41
C ARG A 164 3.22 15.37 1.24
N ALA A 165 3.83 14.31 0.72
CA ALA A 165 4.01 13.07 1.46
C ALA A 165 4.90 13.33 2.69
N ARG A 166 4.51 12.77 3.84
CA ARG A 166 5.33 12.85 5.06
C ARG A 166 6.65 12.09 4.88
N MET A 167 6.60 10.97 4.15
CA MET A 167 7.74 10.16 3.79
C MET A 167 7.45 9.45 2.47
N THR A 168 8.50 9.26 1.67
CA THR A 168 8.50 8.39 0.51
C THR A 168 9.32 7.13 0.80
N VAL A 169 8.72 5.96 0.63
CA VAL A 169 9.40 4.67 0.72
C VAL A 169 9.71 4.18 -0.70
N CYS A 170 10.90 3.65 -0.91
CA CYS A 170 11.36 3.18 -2.21
C CYS A 170 11.88 1.74 -2.09
N ALA A 171 11.50 0.87 -3.02
CA ALA A 171 11.98 -0.51 -3.03
C ALA A 171 13.45 -0.64 -3.47
N SER A 172 14.04 0.41 -4.04
CA SER A 172 15.42 0.43 -4.55
C SER A 172 16.04 1.81 -4.43
N ASN A 173 17.38 1.87 -4.52
CA ASN A 173 18.12 3.13 -4.60
C ASN A 173 17.73 3.96 -5.84
N SER A 174 17.52 3.31 -7.00
CA SER A 174 17.12 4.00 -8.23
C SER A 174 15.77 4.73 -8.09
N LEU A 175 14.82 4.16 -7.37
CA LEU A 175 13.54 4.79 -7.07
C LEU A 175 13.70 5.94 -6.07
N ALA A 176 14.59 5.78 -5.09
CA ALA A 176 14.88 6.83 -4.12
C ALA A 176 15.52 8.06 -4.77
N ASP A 177 16.44 7.87 -5.70
CA ASP A 177 17.06 8.98 -6.42
C ASP A 177 16.04 9.70 -7.31
N ALA A 178 15.20 8.96 -8.05
CA ALA A 178 14.08 9.54 -8.78
C ALA A 178 13.11 10.33 -7.88
N ALA A 179 12.84 9.84 -6.65
CA ALA A 179 11.99 10.54 -5.69
C ALA A 179 12.63 11.86 -5.21
N LYS A 180 13.94 11.86 -4.91
CA LYS A 180 14.69 13.05 -4.51
C LYS A 180 14.73 14.09 -5.63
N ASP A 181 14.94 13.66 -6.88
CA ASP A 181 14.93 14.54 -8.06
C ASP A 181 13.56 15.21 -8.27
N LEU A 182 12.49 14.53 -7.88
CA LEU A 182 11.12 15.06 -7.86
C LEU A 182 10.81 15.88 -6.59
N GLY A 183 11.78 16.08 -5.71
CA GLY A 183 11.66 16.92 -4.52
C GLY A 183 10.91 16.27 -3.36
N ALA A 184 10.93 14.94 -3.25
CA ALA A 184 10.48 14.27 -2.03
C ALA A 184 11.25 14.80 -0.81
N GLY A 185 10.55 15.01 0.31
CA GLY A 185 11.16 15.50 1.56
C GLY A 185 11.98 14.41 2.25
N GLU A 186 11.32 13.51 2.99
CA GLU A 186 11.97 12.36 3.60
C GLU A 186 11.88 11.13 2.68
N VAL A 187 13.02 10.48 2.39
CA VAL A 187 13.10 9.29 1.54
C VAL A 187 13.79 8.14 2.30
N ARG A 188 13.20 6.95 2.24
CA ARG A 188 13.75 5.71 2.83
C ARG A 188 13.72 4.58 1.81
N VAL A 189 14.83 3.84 1.72
CA VAL A 189 14.90 2.62 0.92
C VAL A 189 14.56 1.44 1.83
N ILE A 190 13.45 0.76 1.52
CA ILE A 190 12.99 -0.44 2.22
C ILE A 190 12.59 -1.45 1.14
N GLY A 191 13.43 -2.48 0.97
CA GLY A 191 13.16 -3.55 0.01
C GLY A 191 11.98 -4.41 0.44
N SER A 192 11.30 -5.02 -0.53
CA SER A 192 10.29 -6.05 -0.25
C SER A 192 10.99 -7.32 0.21
N GLY A 193 10.81 -7.67 1.48
CA GLY A 193 11.23 -8.97 2.00
C GLY A 193 10.38 -10.10 1.41
N VAL A 194 10.96 -11.28 1.34
CA VAL A 194 10.27 -12.53 1.04
C VAL A 194 10.64 -13.54 2.11
N ASP A 195 9.69 -14.38 2.51
CA ASP A 195 9.99 -15.50 3.39
C ASP A 195 10.80 -16.52 2.61
N VAL A 196 12.01 -16.81 3.10
CA VAL A 196 12.89 -17.80 2.51
C VAL A 196 12.50 -19.16 3.09
N PRO A 197 11.95 -20.09 2.28
CA PRO A 197 11.64 -21.43 2.77
C PRO A 197 12.94 -22.17 3.13
N ALA A 198 12.86 -23.12 4.07
CA ALA A 198 13.99 -23.93 4.47
C ALA A 198 14.53 -24.79 3.31
N ASP A 199 13.65 -25.21 2.42
CA ASP A 199 13.95 -26.07 1.27
C ASP A 199 13.32 -25.51 0.00
N VAL A 200 13.97 -25.75 -1.15
CA VAL A 200 13.45 -25.38 -2.47
C VAL A 200 12.53 -26.51 -2.96
N GLY A 201 11.26 -26.19 -3.20
CA GLY A 201 10.30 -27.12 -3.81
C GLY A 201 10.55 -27.34 -5.31
N PRO A 202 9.95 -28.38 -5.92
CA PRO A 202 10.00 -28.56 -7.37
C PRO A 202 9.39 -27.35 -8.09
N GLU A 203 9.95 -26.98 -9.25
CA GLU A 203 9.44 -25.91 -10.11
C GLU A 203 8.00 -26.22 -10.55
N ALA A 204 7.12 -25.23 -10.45
CA ALA A 204 5.67 -25.36 -10.64
C ALA A 204 5.23 -25.23 -12.10
#